data_AF-A0A8H8RSD0-F1
#
_entry.id   AF-A0A8H8RSD0-F1
#
_cell.length_a   1.000
_cell.length_b   1.000
_cell.length_c   1.000
_cell.angle_alpha   90.00
_cell.angle_beta   90.00
_cell.angle_gamma   90.00
#
_symmetry.space_group_name_H-M   'P 1'
#
loop_
_entity.id
_entity.type
_entity.pdbx_description
1 polymer ?
#
loop_
_entity_poly.entity_id
_entity_poly.type
_entity_poly.pdbx_seq_one_letter_code
_entity_poly.pdbx_strand_id
1 'polypeptide(L)'
;MPPTTILKLVRPSAHRIAPRTSSSLLRIAGPKRSFYSINHSMQTPIQTSRTFSTGRPALKGLSPESENPIPTPTPEVSSTPAAPANLTAEQYNEFSDTYMDALVAKLEELQDESEEIDVDYSAGVLNLVFPPAGTYVLNKQPPNKQIWLSSPISGPKRYDFVMASEGQDAKEGTGSGEWVYLRDGSTLNEVLANEIGVHMEDAYSAVGHLEE
;
A
#
# COMPACT_ATOMS: atom_id res chain seq x y z
N MET A 1 53.89 44.52 21.98
CA MET A 1 54.97 43.52 21.88
C MET A 1 54.36 42.12 21.89
N PRO A 2 54.54 41.32 20.82
CA PRO A 2 54.35 39.85 20.80
C PRO A 2 55.70 39.16 21.13
N PRO A 3 55.89 37.84 20.91
CA PRO A 3 55.20 36.64 21.42
C PRO A 3 56.21 35.63 22.04
N THR A 4 55.82 34.57 22.77
CA THR A 4 56.58 33.28 22.71
C THR A 4 55.79 32.04 23.14
N THR A 5 55.61 31.15 22.17
CA THR A 5 55.26 29.74 22.23
C THR A 5 56.33 28.90 22.95
N ILE A 6 55.95 27.91 23.76
CA ILE A 6 56.78 26.73 24.03
C ILE A 6 56.01 25.46 23.68
N LEU A 7 56.50 24.81 22.63
CA LEU A 7 56.24 23.42 22.25
C LEU A 7 56.90 22.48 23.28
N LYS A 8 56.20 21.44 23.74
CA LYS A 8 56.87 20.24 24.23
C LYS A 8 56.42 18.99 23.46
N LEU A 9 57.48 18.39 22.94
CA LEU A 9 57.69 17.24 22.10
C LEU A 9 57.03 15.93 22.57
N VAL A 10 56.50 15.22 21.58
CA VAL A 10 56.07 13.81 21.53
C VAL A 10 57.14 12.83 22.04
N ARG A 11 56.70 11.76 22.73
CA ARG A 11 57.28 10.42 22.56
C ARG A 11 56.18 9.35 22.49
N PRO A 12 56.21 8.46 21.49
CA PRO A 12 55.25 7.37 21.35
C PRO A 12 55.63 6.19 22.25
N SER A 13 54.63 5.52 22.82
CA SER A 13 54.79 4.20 23.43
C SER A 13 54.13 3.17 22.52
N ALA A 14 54.95 2.40 21.82
CA ALA A 14 54.53 1.22 21.08
C ALA A 14 55.14 0.01 21.78
N HIS A 15 54.33 -0.96 22.20
CA HIS A 15 54.62 -2.38 22.46
C HIS A 15 53.28 -3.01 22.93
N ARG A 16 52.85 -4.21 22.56
CA ARG A 16 53.19 -5.18 21.52
C ARG A 16 52.01 -6.18 21.57
N ILE A 17 51.58 -6.66 20.41
CA ILE A 17 50.56 -7.70 20.27
C ILE A 17 51.03 -8.98 20.97
N ALA A 18 50.15 -9.60 21.75
CA ALA A 18 50.31 -10.99 22.21
C ALA A 18 49.04 -11.80 21.89
N PRO A 19 49.18 -12.99 21.28
CA PRO A 19 48.05 -13.83 20.88
C PRO A 19 47.54 -14.66 22.06
N ARG A 20 46.22 -14.71 22.25
CA ARG A 20 45.60 -15.72 23.12
C ARG A 20 45.20 -16.91 22.28
N THR A 21 46.09 -17.89 22.23
CA THR A 21 45.74 -19.27 21.87
C THR A 21 45.15 -19.94 23.11
N SER A 22 43.97 -20.53 22.96
CA SER A 22 43.46 -21.54 23.89
C SER A 22 42.63 -22.52 23.08
N SER A 23 43.28 -23.63 22.76
CA SER A 23 42.68 -24.86 22.28
C SER A 23 42.06 -25.61 23.47
N SER A 24 40.86 -26.14 23.31
CA SER A 24 40.48 -27.41 23.96
C SER A 24 39.20 -28.00 23.37
N LEU A 25 39.42 -29.16 22.74
CA LEU A 25 38.66 -30.41 22.80
C LEU A 25 37.27 -30.51 22.17
N LEU A 26 37.27 -31.34 21.11
CA LEU A 26 36.18 -32.03 20.46
C LEU A 26 35.25 -32.75 21.46
N ARG A 27 33.94 -32.57 21.30
CA ARG A 27 32.94 -33.60 21.63
C ARG A 27 32.00 -33.80 20.45
N ILE A 28 32.03 -35.02 19.94
CA ILE A 28 31.12 -35.60 18.95
C ILE A 28 29.85 -36.05 19.68
N ALA A 29 28.68 -35.60 19.22
CA ALA A 29 27.36 -36.28 19.28
C ALA A 29 26.35 -35.32 18.60
N GLY A 30 25.88 -35.56 17.37
CA GLY A 30 24.75 -36.46 17.10
C GLY A 30 23.43 -35.66 17.06
N PRO A 31 22.60 -35.75 16.00
CA PRO A 31 21.56 -34.76 15.71
C PRO A 31 20.28 -35.02 16.53
N LYS A 32 19.67 -33.98 17.09
CA LYS A 32 18.28 -34.04 17.55
C LYS A 32 17.39 -33.20 16.64
N ARG A 33 16.83 -33.89 15.64
CA ARG A 33 15.65 -33.45 14.90
C ARG A 33 14.51 -33.26 15.90
N SER A 34 13.99 -32.04 16.02
CA SER A 34 12.71 -31.80 16.68
C SER A 34 11.62 -32.00 15.62
N PHE A 35 11.01 -33.19 15.62
CA PHE A 35 9.74 -33.42 14.96
C PHE A 35 8.65 -33.08 15.98
N TYR A 36 7.81 -32.10 15.68
CA TYR A 36 6.55 -31.96 16.38
C TYR A 36 5.66 -33.14 15.97
N SER A 37 5.28 -33.90 16.98
CA SER A 37 4.44 -35.09 16.88
C SER A 37 3.03 -34.71 16.42
N ILE A 38 2.56 -35.46 15.44
CA ILE A 38 1.15 -35.61 15.07
C ILE A 38 0.44 -36.24 16.27
N ASN A 39 -0.54 -35.54 16.85
CA ASN A 39 -1.52 -36.14 17.75
C ASN A 39 -2.69 -36.65 16.91
N HIS A 40 -2.67 -37.94 16.57
CA HIS A 40 -3.88 -38.70 16.30
C HIS A 40 -4.33 -39.32 17.63
N SER A 41 -5.47 -38.86 18.17
CA SER A 41 -6.23 -39.62 19.17
C SER A 41 -7.70 -39.66 18.76
N MET A 42 -8.27 -40.81 19.06
CA MET A 42 -9.46 -41.42 18.48
C MET A 42 -10.78 -40.72 18.85
N GLN A 43 -11.68 -40.74 17.86
CA GLN A 43 -13.13 -40.90 17.93
C GLN A 43 -13.77 -41.06 19.32
N THR A 44 -14.77 -40.20 19.58
CA THR A 44 -16.02 -40.61 20.24
C THR A 44 -17.20 -40.06 19.41
N PRO A 45 -18.22 -40.87 19.09
CA PRO A 45 -19.44 -40.39 18.45
C PRO A 45 -20.50 -40.09 19.52
N ILE A 46 -20.94 -38.85 19.63
CA ILE A 46 -22.19 -38.52 20.32
C ILE A 46 -23.11 -37.84 19.32
N GLN A 47 -24.00 -38.68 18.78
CA GLN A 47 -25.20 -38.27 18.06
C GLN A 47 -26.09 -37.48 19.01
N THR A 48 -26.37 -36.21 18.68
CA THR A 48 -27.54 -35.51 19.20
C THR A 48 -28.42 -35.15 18.01
N SER A 49 -29.60 -35.75 18.03
CA SER A 49 -30.70 -35.62 17.07
C SER A 49 -31.08 -34.15 16.86
N ARG A 50 -30.80 -33.61 15.66
CA ARG A 50 -31.42 -32.37 15.20
C ARG A 50 -32.74 -32.72 14.53
N THR A 51 -33.82 -32.31 15.17
CA THR A 51 -35.21 -32.44 14.74
C THR A 51 -35.45 -31.65 13.45
N PHE A 52 -36.06 -32.31 12.47
CA PHE A 52 -36.62 -31.70 11.26
C PHE A 52 -37.88 -30.90 11.63
N SER A 53 -37.91 -29.61 11.31
CA SER A 53 -39.09 -28.76 11.43
C SER A 53 -39.65 -28.50 10.04
N THR A 54 -40.83 -29.04 9.76
CA THR A 54 -41.57 -28.80 8.51
C THR A 54 -42.47 -27.58 8.70
N GLY A 55 -41.99 -26.40 8.30
CA GLY A 55 -42.83 -25.21 8.18
C GLY A 55 -43.74 -25.33 6.96
N ARG A 56 -45.03 -25.05 7.13
CA ARG A 56 -46.05 -25.07 6.07
C ARG A 56 -45.77 -24.00 5.01
N PRO A 57 -45.95 -24.27 3.71
CA PRO A 57 -45.92 -23.22 2.69
C PRO A 57 -47.17 -22.33 2.83
N ALA A 58 -46.97 -21.02 2.96
CA ALA A 58 -48.04 -20.04 2.86
C ALA A 58 -48.47 -19.96 1.38
N LEU A 59 -49.65 -20.50 1.08
CA LEU A 59 -50.39 -20.27 -0.16
C LEU A 59 -50.61 -18.76 -0.32
N LYS A 60 -49.84 -18.11 -1.18
CA LYS A 60 -50.15 -16.74 -1.60
C LYS A 60 -51.17 -16.85 -2.74
N GLY A 61 -52.43 -16.62 -2.37
CA GLY A 61 -53.55 -16.54 -3.29
C GLY A 61 -53.28 -15.51 -4.38
N LEU A 62 -53.68 -15.87 -5.60
CA LEU A 62 -53.76 -14.98 -6.75
C LEU A 62 -54.95 -14.05 -6.50
N SER A 63 -54.68 -12.82 -6.02
CA SER A 63 -55.67 -11.75 -6.10
C SER A 63 -55.33 -10.88 -7.33
N PRO A 64 -56.28 -10.67 -8.26
CA PRO A 64 -56.13 -9.76 -9.38
C PRO A 64 -56.36 -8.30 -8.91
N GLU A 65 -55.84 -7.34 -9.65
CA GLU A 65 -56.04 -5.89 -9.49
C GLU A 65 -55.21 -5.20 -8.38
N SER A 66 -54.04 -4.67 -8.76
CA SER A 66 -53.61 -3.34 -8.30
C SER A 66 -52.47 -2.84 -9.19
N GLU A 67 -52.85 -2.03 -10.17
CA GLU A 67 -51.98 -1.23 -11.02
C GLU A 67 -51.34 -0.08 -10.22
N ASN A 68 -50.07 0.22 -10.52
CA ASN A 68 -49.16 1.27 -10.01
C ASN A 68 -48.29 0.93 -8.77
N PRO A 69 -47.00 0.61 -8.96
CA PRO A 69 -46.00 0.88 -7.94
C PRO A 69 -45.68 2.39 -7.93
N ILE A 70 -45.95 3.02 -6.79
CA ILE A 70 -45.35 4.30 -6.37
C ILE A 70 -43.82 4.16 -6.51
N PRO A 71 -43.09 5.07 -7.19
CA PRO A 71 -41.64 5.00 -7.23
C PRO A 71 -41.08 5.18 -5.82
N THR A 72 -40.51 4.11 -5.29
CA THR A 72 -39.68 4.08 -4.08
C THR A 72 -38.62 5.18 -4.19
N PRO A 73 -38.29 5.91 -3.10
CA PRO A 73 -37.24 6.92 -3.13
C PRO A 73 -35.95 6.29 -3.65
N THR A 74 -35.38 6.97 -4.63
CA THR A 74 -34.11 6.73 -5.30
C THR A 74 -33.12 6.05 -4.35
N PRO A 75 -32.56 4.86 -4.68
CA PRO A 75 -31.34 4.46 -4.01
C PRO A 75 -30.33 5.58 -4.27
N GLU A 76 -29.81 6.14 -3.19
CA GLU A 76 -28.64 6.99 -3.17
C GLU A 76 -27.63 6.47 -4.20
N VAL A 77 -27.05 7.40 -4.95
CA VAL A 77 -26.10 7.14 -6.05
C VAL A 77 -24.90 6.41 -5.46
N SER A 78 -25.04 5.10 -5.32
CA SER A 78 -24.00 4.21 -4.85
C SER A 78 -23.03 4.09 -5.99
N SER A 79 -21.93 4.83 -5.88
CA SER A 79 -20.72 4.73 -6.67
C SER A 79 -20.49 3.27 -7.04
N THR A 80 -20.71 2.92 -8.30
CA THR A 80 -20.37 1.60 -8.81
C THR A 80 -18.89 1.38 -8.48
N PRO A 81 -18.49 0.30 -7.79
CA PRO A 81 -17.08 0.06 -7.51
C PRO A 81 -16.40 -0.10 -8.87
N ALA A 82 -15.66 0.93 -9.27
CA ALA A 82 -14.96 0.94 -10.53
C ALA A 82 -13.99 -0.25 -10.51
N ALA A 83 -14.15 -1.17 -11.46
CA ALA A 83 -13.33 -2.37 -11.48
C ALA A 83 -11.87 -1.99 -11.75
N PRO A 84 -10.90 -2.68 -11.15
CA PRO A 84 -9.49 -2.44 -11.45
C PRO A 84 -9.23 -2.66 -12.94
N ALA A 85 -8.43 -1.79 -13.54
CA ALA A 85 -8.02 -1.90 -14.93
C ALA A 85 -7.18 -3.17 -15.14
N ASN A 86 -7.39 -3.85 -16.27
CA ASN A 86 -6.56 -4.99 -16.65
C ASN A 86 -5.23 -4.50 -17.25
N LEU A 87 -4.31 -4.08 -16.39
CA LEU A 87 -3.00 -3.58 -16.80
C LEU A 87 -2.02 -4.72 -17.13
N THR A 88 -1.15 -4.55 -18.11
CA THR A 88 0.08 -5.37 -18.23
C THR A 88 1.11 -4.98 -17.17
N ALA A 89 2.14 -5.80 -16.97
CA ALA A 89 3.22 -5.46 -16.04
C ALA A 89 3.98 -4.20 -16.49
N GLU A 90 4.18 -4.04 -17.80
CA GLU A 90 4.82 -2.87 -18.40
C GLU A 90 4.00 -1.60 -18.16
N GLN A 91 2.69 -1.64 -18.45
CA GLN A 91 1.78 -0.51 -18.21
C GLN A 91 1.72 -0.11 -16.74
N TYR A 92 1.65 -1.09 -15.83
CA TYR A 92 1.69 -0.79 -14.40
C TYR A 92 2.99 -0.07 -14.02
N ASN A 93 4.14 -0.54 -14.52
CA ASN A 93 5.42 0.10 -14.19
C ASN A 93 5.45 1.52 -14.72
N GLU A 94 5.11 1.73 -16.00
CA GLU A 94 5.01 3.06 -16.60
C GLU A 94 4.11 3.98 -15.77
N PHE A 95 2.86 3.58 -15.50
CA PHE A 95 1.92 4.43 -14.77
C PHE A 95 2.36 4.70 -13.33
N SER A 96 2.86 3.68 -12.63
CA SER A 96 3.29 3.85 -11.24
C SER A 96 4.60 4.62 -11.12
N ASP A 97 5.54 4.47 -12.05
CA ASP A 97 6.78 5.26 -12.09
C ASP A 97 6.47 6.72 -12.38
N THR A 98 5.70 7.02 -13.44
CA THR A 98 5.31 8.41 -13.75
C THR A 98 4.63 9.11 -12.57
N TYR A 99 3.74 8.39 -11.86
CA TYR A 99 3.07 8.95 -10.69
C TYR A 99 4.01 9.18 -9.51
N MET A 100 4.86 8.19 -9.20
CA MET A 100 5.80 8.30 -8.08
C MET A 100 6.83 9.40 -8.34
N ASP A 101 7.36 9.50 -9.55
CA ASP A 101 8.34 10.53 -9.92
C ASP A 101 7.72 11.93 -9.82
N ALA A 102 6.49 12.12 -10.31
CA ALA A 102 5.77 13.39 -10.18
C ALA A 102 5.47 13.74 -8.71
N LEU A 103 5.10 12.74 -7.90
CA LEU A 103 4.85 12.94 -6.47
C LEU A 103 6.14 13.30 -5.73
N VAL A 104 7.24 12.61 -6.01
CA VAL A 104 8.55 12.90 -5.42
C VAL A 104 8.98 14.32 -5.75
N ALA A 105 8.88 14.74 -7.01
CA ALA A 105 9.21 16.11 -7.40
C ALA A 105 8.41 17.16 -6.61
N LYS A 106 7.11 16.92 -6.39
CA LYS A 106 6.25 17.81 -5.58
C LYS A 106 6.62 17.81 -4.09
N LEU A 107 7.02 16.66 -3.56
CA LEU A 107 7.44 16.54 -2.17
C LEU A 107 8.83 17.16 -1.92
N GLU A 108 9.75 17.04 -2.88
CA GLU A 108 11.06 17.71 -2.85
C GLU A 108 10.90 19.24 -2.85
N GLU A 109 9.96 19.77 -3.65
CA GLU A 109 9.59 21.20 -3.60
C GLU A 109 9.11 21.63 -2.20
N LEU A 110 8.31 20.79 -1.52
CA LEU A 110 7.86 21.05 -0.14
C LEU A 110 8.98 20.93 0.89
N GLN A 111 9.92 20.00 0.67
CA GLN A 111 11.10 19.86 1.52
C GLN A 111 12.00 21.10 1.46
N ASP A 112 12.14 21.72 0.29
CA ASP A 112 12.87 22.99 0.13
C ASP A 112 12.20 24.16 0.88
N GLU A 113 10.88 24.11 1.08
CA GLU A 113 10.14 25.12 1.84
C GLU A 113 10.25 24.90 3.37
N SER A 114 10.36 23.65 3.82
CA SER A 114 10.35 23.29 5.24
C SER A 114 11.42 22.25 5.61
N GLU A 115 12.41 22.67 6.42
CA GLU A 115 13.51 21.81 6.90
C GLU A 115 13.05 20.62 7.78
N GLU A 116 11.79 20.62 8.24
CA GLU A 116 11.22 19.54 9.06
C GLU A 116 10.71 18.36 8.21
N ILE A 117 10.54 18.56 6.91
CA ILE A 117 10.09 17.52 5.97
C ILE A 117 11.32 16.78 5.44
N ASP A 118 11.24 15.46 5.37
CA ASP A 118 12.28 14.60 4.80
C ASP A 118 11.67 13.62 3.80
N VAL A 119 12.20 13.60 2.58
CA VAL A 119 11.72 12.78 1.46
C VAL A 119 12.84 11.83 1.03
N ASP A 120 12.56 10.53 1.07
CA ASP A 120 13.48 9.48 0.62
C ASP A 120 12.75 8.50 -0.30
N TYR A 121 13.14 8.49 -1.59
CA TYR A 121 12.59 7.56 -2.58
C TYR A 121 13.65 6.57 -3.04
N SER A 122 13.41 5.28 -2.81
CA SER A 122 14.34 4.21 -3.20
C SER A 122 13.63 2.90 -3.52
N ALA A 123 14.02 2.28 -4.63
CA ALA A 123 13.55 0.95 -5.05
C ALA A 123 12.01 0.79 -5.06
N GLY A 124 11.28 1.84 -5.47
CA GLY A 124 9.82 1.85 -5.52
C GLY A 124 9.15 2.05 -4.15
N VAL A 125 9.90 2.46 -3.13
CA VAL A 125 9.40 2.83 -1.81
C VAL A 125 9.72 4.29 -1.55
N LEU A 126 8.70 5.09 -1.28
CA LEU A 126 8.78 6.48 -0.87
C LEU A 126 8.50 6.56 0.63
N ASN A 127 9.49 7.05 1.39
CA ASN A 127 9.37 7.40 2.79
C ASN A 127 9.28 8.92 2.88
N LEU A 128 8.24 9.42 3.56
CA LEU A 128 8.03 10.85 3.78
C LEU A 128 7.85 11.08 5.28
N VAL A 129 8.75 11.84 5.89
CA VAL A 129 8.58 12.36 7.26
C VAL A 129 7.87 13.69 7.16
N PHE A 130 6.67 13.78 7.74
CA PHE A 130 5.84 14.99 7.71
C PHE A 130 5.33 15.32 9.12
N PRO A 131 6.06 16.15 9.88
CA PRO A 131 5.64 16.60 11.21
C PRO A 131 4.42 17.53 11.13
N PRO A 132 3.50 17.50 12.11
CA PRO A 132 3.46 16.64 13.30
C PRO A 132 2.78 15.28 13.07
N ALA A 133 2.34 14.97 11.84
CA ALA A 133 1.53 13.78 11.55
C ALA A 133 2.31 12.47 11.72
N GLY A 134 3.58 12.43 11.30
CA GLY A 134 4.46 11.26 11.42
C GLY A 134 5.09 10.86 10.09
N THR A 135 5.29 9.57 9.89
CA THR A 135 5.94 9.03 8.68
C THR A 135 4.93 8.34 7.78
N TYR A 136 4.87 8.78 6.53
CA TYR A 136 4.13 8.16 5.44
C TYR A 136 5.05 7.23 4.66
N VAL A 137 4.51 6.08 4.25
CA VAL A 137 5.23 5.16 3.37
C VAL A 137 4.34 4.80 2.20
N LEU A 138 4.79 5.12 0.98
CA LEU A 138 4.17 4.65 -0.25
C LEU A 138 5.08 3.59 -0.87
N ASN A 139 4.50 2.46 -1.31
CA ASN A 139 5.26 1.33 -1.81
C ASN A 139 4.60 0.75 -3.05
N LYS A 140 5.35 0.71 -4.15
CA LYS A 140 4.97 0.01 -5.38
C LYS A 140 4.92 -1.50 -5.12
N GLN A 141 3.83 -2.13 -5.51
CA GLN A 141 3.66 -3.58 -5.45
C GLN A 141 3.45 -4.16 -6.85
N PRO A 142 4.53 -4.31 -7.65
CA PRO A 142 4.45 -4.86 -9.01
C PRO A 142 3.73 -6.20 -9.15
N PRO A 143 3.89 -7.18 -8.23
CA PRO A 143 3.17 -8.45 -8.34
C PRO A 143 1.65 -8.30 -8.30
N ASN A 144 1.15 -7.30 -7.57
CA ASN A 144 -0.27 -7.04 -7.41
C ASN A 144 -0.77 -5.91 -8.32
N LYS A 145 0.13 -5.18 -8.99
CA LYS A 145 -0.15 -3.96 -9.76
C LYS A 145 -0.84 -2.88 -8.93
N GLN A 146 -0.37 -2.72 -7.69
CA GLN A 146 -0.95 -1.81 -6.70
C GLN A 146 0.08 -0.85 -6.14
N ILE A 147 -0.40 0.25 -5.58
CA ILE A 147 0.39 1.11 -4.70
C ILE A 147 -0.16 0.95 -3.28
N TRP A 148 0.71 0.65 -2.33
CA TRP A 148 0.34 0.56 -0.93
C TRP A 148 0.74 1.84 -0.20
N LEU A 149 -0.16 2.37 0.62
CA LEU A 149 0.08 3.52 1.48
C LEU A 149 0.01 3.08 2.93
N SER A 150 0.95 3.52 3.74
CA SER A 150 0.87 3.54 5.20
C SER A 150 0.84 5.00 5.63
N SER A 151 -0.35 5.50 5.98
CA SER A 151 -0.52 6.83 6.57
C SER A 151 -0.59 6.73 8.10
N PRO A 152 0.04 7.64 8.86
CA PRO A 152 -0.15 7.74 10.30
C PRO A 152 -1.57 8.21 10.70
N ILE A 153 -2.31 8.82 9.76
CA ILE A 153 -3.66 9.37 9.97
C ILE A 153 -4.72 8.34 9.57
N SER A 154 -4.69 7.88 8.31
CA SER A 154 -5.73 6.98 7.76
C SER A 154 -5.36 5.49 7.79
N GLY A 155 -4.13 5.16 8.18
CA GLY A 155 -3.65 3.78 8.28
C GLY A 155 -3.28 3.16 6.93
N PRO A 156 -3.27 1.81 6.83
CA PRO A 156 -2.86 1.12 5.63
C PRO A 156 -3.96 1.10 4.56
N LYS A 157 -3.63 1.53 3.35
CA LYS A 157 -4.50 1.49 2.16
C LYS A 157 -3.80 0.85 0.96
N ARG A 158 -4.59 0.32 0.03
CA ARG A 158 -4.08 -0.32 -1.20
C ARG A 158 -4.85 0.25 -2.38
N TYR A 159 -4.15 0.82 -3.34
CA TYR A 159 -4.76 1.47 -4.48
C TYR A 159 -4.54 0.61 -5.71
N ASP A 160 -5.64 0.41 -6.44
CA ASP A 160 -5.65 -0.23 -7.74
C ASP A 160 -5.83 0.85 -8.80
N PHE A 161 -5.18 0.68 -9.95
CA PHE A 161 -5.38 1.60 -11.06
C PHE A 161 -6.70 1.32 -11.75
N VAL A 162 -7.51 2.36 -11.93
CA VAL A 162 -8.84 2.30 -12.55
C VAL A 162 -8.84 3.24 -13.75
N MET A 163 -9.28 2.75 -14.91
CA MET A 163 -9.52 3.61 -16.06
C MET A 163 -10.90 4.26 -15.92
N ALA A 164 -10.94 5.58 -15.80
CA ALA A 164 -12.17 6.34 -15.97
C ALA A 164 -12.50 6.40 -17.47
N SER A 165 -13.42 5.53 -17.91
CA SER A 165 -13.98 5.66 -19.25
C SER A 165 -14.97 6.83 -19.27
N GLU A 166 -14.65 7.90 -19.98
CA GLU A 166 -15.55 9.02 -20.22
C GLU A 166 -16.68 8.64 -21.20
N GLY A 167 -17.62 7.81 -20.76
CA GLY A 167 -18.87 7.56 -21.50
C GLY A 167 -18.73 6.83 -22.85
N GLN A 168 -19.86 6.39 -23.38
CA GLN A 168 -19.94 5.57 -24.59
C GLN A 168 -19.67 6.34 -25.89
N ASP A 169 -19.36 7.64 -25.78
CA ASP A 169 -19.09 8.58 -26.88
C ASP A 169 -17.64 9.11 -26.91
N ALA A 170 -16.77 8.68 -25.97
CA ALA A 170 -15.36 9.07 -25.99
C ALA A 170 -14.57 8.29 -27.05
N LYS A 171 -13.78 9.02 -27.83
CA LYS A 171 -12.77 8.46 -28.74
C LYS A 171 -11.83 7.53 -27.97
N GLU A 172 -11.59 6.34 -28.52
CA GLU A 172 -10.48 5.48 -28.10
C GLU A 172 -9.20 6.32 -27.98
N GLY A 173 -8.58 6.33 -26.78
CA GLY A 173 -7.33 7.06 -26.50
C GLY A 173 -7.42 8.27 -25.57
N THR A 174 -8.59 8.58 -24.99
CA THR A 174 -8.75 9.72 -24.04
C THR A 174 -9.17 9.33 -22.62
N GLY A 175 -9.10 8.04 -22.25
CA GLY A 175 -9.42 7.61 -20.90
C GLY A 175 -8.37 8.09 -19.90
N SER A 176 -8.78 8.86 -18.89
CA SER A 176 -7.95 9.16 -17.72
C SER A 176 -7.93 7.94 -16.79
N GLY A 177 -6.84 7.78 -16.04
CA GLY A 177 -6.70 6.70 -15.07
C GLY A 177 -6.39 7.24 -13.69
N GLU A 178 -6.89 6.59 -12.65
CA GLU A 178 -6.69 7.02 -11.27
C GLU A 178 -6.34 5.84 -10.35
N TRP A 179 -5.60 6.12 -9.29
CA TRP A 179 -5.30 5.16 -8.23
C TRP A 179 -6.39 5.20 -7.16
N VAL A 180 -7.24 4.17 -7.12
CA VAL A 180 -8.46 4.13 -6.30
C VAL A 180 -8.38 3.01 -5.26
N TYR A 181 -8.75 3.32 -4.02
CA TYR A 181 -8.94 2.30 -2.99
C TYR A 181 -10.32 1.69 -3.12
N LEU A 182 -10.41 0.49 -3.70
CA LEU A 182 -11.68 -0.17 -4.03
C LEU A 182 -12.61 -0.46 -2.84
N ARG A 183 -12.14 -0.32 -1.59
CA ARG A 183 -12.94 -0.57 -0.40
C ARG A 183 -13.85 0.61 -0.04
N ASP A 184 -13.34 1.82 -0.12
CA ASP A 184 -14.05 3.05 0.27
C ASP A 184 -14.25 4.03 -0.90
N GLY A 185 -13.63 3.76 -2.05
CA GLY A 185 -13.69 4.60 -3.25
C GLY A 185 -12.77 5.81 -3.22
N SER A 186 -11.99 6.02 -2.15
CA SER A 186 -11.08 7.17 -2.04
C SER A 186 -9.93 7.04 -3.03
N THR A 187 -9.54 8.16 -3.65
CA THR A 187 -8.38 8.19 -4.54
C THR A 187 -7.10 8.50 -3.77
N LEU A 188 -5.96 8.04 -4.29
CA LEU A 188 -4.66 8.37 -3.70
C LEU A 188 -4.43 9.89 -3.71
N ASN A 189 -4.84 10.56 -4.80
CA ASN A 189 -4.77 12.02 -4.94
C ASN A 189 -5.56 12.74 -3.83
N GLU A 190 -6.79 12.29 -3.56
CA GLU A 190 -7.61 12.85 -2.48
C GLU A 190 -6.94 12.71 -1.12
N VAL A 191 -6.35 11.54 -0.82
CA VAL A 191 -5.69 11.31 0.47
C VAL A 191 -4.45 12.19 0.61
N LEU A 192 -3.61 12.30 -0.43
CA LEU A 192 -2.42 13.15 -0.41
C LEU A 192 -2.79 14.64 -0.29
N ALA A 193 -3.83 15.09 -1.00
CA ALA A 193 -4.31 16.47 -0.93
C ALA A 193 -4.86 16.80 0.46
N ASN A 194 -5.64 15.89 1.07
CA ASN A 194 -6.24 16.14 2.37
C ASN A 194 -5.24 16.03 3.54
N GLU A 195 -4.30 15.10 3.47
CA GLU A 195 -3.38 14.81 4.60
C GLU A 195 -2.06 15.59 4.51
N ILE A 196 -1.58 15.87 3.31
CA ILE A 196 -0.25 16.48 3.06
C ILE A 196 -0.38 17.84 2.34
N GLY A 197 -1.53 18.12 1.72
CA GLY A 197 -1.72 19.35 0.94
C GLY A 197 -1.12 19.30 -0.47
N VAL A 198 -0.73 18.11 -0.94
CA VAL A 198 -0.16 17.92 -2.28
C VAL A 198 -1.26 17.65 -3.29
N HIS A 199 -1.40 18.55 -4.25
CA HIS A 199 -2.32 18.40 -5.38
C HIS A 199 -1.59 17.81 -6.57
N MET A 200 -1.90 16.56 -6.89
CA MET A 200 -1.44 15.91 -8.13
C MET A 200 -2.39 16.30 -9.25
N GLU A 201 -1.85 16.86 -10.33
CA GLU A 201 -2.62 16.98 -11.58
C GLU A 201 -2.88 15.57 -12.15
N ASP A 202 -3.89 15.45 -13.01
CA ASP A 202 -4.23 14.21 -13.69
C ASP A 202 -3.05 13.78 -14.59
N ALA A 203 -2.10 13.04 -13.98
CA ALA A 203 -0.82 12.64 -14.57
C ALA A 203 -0.98 11.80 -15.86
N TYR A 204 -2.19 11.35 -16.14
CA TYR A 204 -2.55 10.47 -17.25
C TYR A 204 -3.42 11.14 -18.31
N SER A 205 -3.66 12.45 -18.22
CA SER A 205 -4.49 13.21 -19.18
C SER A 205 -3.96 13.25 -20.61
N ALA A 206 -2.69 12.86 -20.83
CA ALA A 206 -1.94 13.25 -22.02
C ALA A 206 -1.27 12.11 -22.81
N VAL A 207 -1.74 10.86 -22.73
CA VAL A 207 -1.23 9.78 -23.60
C VAL A 207 -1.92 9.81 -24.98
N GLY A 208 -1.94 10.98 -25.62
CA GLY A 208 -2.62 11.19 -26.90
C GLY A 208 -1.96 12.20 -27.85
N HIS A 209 -0.75 12.68 -27.59
CA HIS A 209 -0.12 13.74 -28.41
C HIS A 209 1.19 13.36 -29.11
N LEU A 210 1.51 12.08 -29.34
CA LEU A 210 2.71 11.72 -30.10
C LEU A 210 2.44 10.58 -31.10
N GLU A 211 1.65 10.84 -32.14
CA GLU A 211 1.87 10.30 -33.49
C GLU A 211 1.23 11.24 -34.53
N GLU A 212 2.04 12.10 -35.16
CA GLU A 212 1.82 12.59 -36.53
C GLU A 212 3.13 12.43 -37.33
#